data_AF-A0A380WY01-F1
#
_entry.id   AF-A0A380WY01-F1
#
_cell.length_a   1.000
_cell.length_b   1.000
_cell.length_c   1.000
_cell.angle_alpha   90.00
_cell.angle_beta   90.00
_cell.angle_gamma   90.00
#
_symmetry.space_group_name_H-M   'P 1'
#
loop_
_entity.id
_entity.type
_entity.pdbx_description
1 polymer ?
#
loop_
_entity_poly.entity_id
_entity_poly.type
_entity_poly.pdbx_seq_one_letter_code
_entity_poly.pdbx_strand_id
1 'polypeptide(L)'
;MSAPSIKMTSLYHYNDPLVNIANSINAFELSAVIVKGVSDKIERKLYTSEKTAQMCQQLGIDCAIVAMDSWGNHHIDFTTVMHELENRNIPCSGITFMGNMAPLVIKYDNVDSIVDFVKNKSGLESTIVGENDLSTADVKKAFALLSKKLKSRNYKLNNNLTKIKSLEKLIRYSKDISEIKLGNKNQIIADNLILNIEELLDISYNEDIVSKVNIKIINPDQKNIFTHTKLDFFPIATKKSGILGTGETIELNGICTMFTAFEENTGYEPCNMGSSEGILKQKVVFDKIGTPQNTDYIINIEVIIKEGRAMKADGIIEAYKISDKISQKIQNLLKNIDTSRLNAKTFYNFKKDSALKLAIIKVVSGYGCMYDTFLKATEPCGIIGATNIRQMDNMPFLLTANEVMDGAIKPLQ
;
A
#
# COMPACT_ATOMS: atom_id res chain seq x y z
N MET A 1 -9.59 -2.14 -12.79
CA MET A 1 -9.61 -0.71 -12.45
C MET A 1 -9.55 -0.60 -10.94
N SER A 2 -8.82 0.37 -10.40
CA SER A 2 -8.85 0.72 -8.97
C SER A 2 -9.81 1.89 -8.77
N ALA A 3 -10.38 1.98 -7.57
CA ALA A 3 -11.33 3.01 -7.19
C ALA A 3 -11.20 3.37 -5.71
N PRO A 4 -11.76 4.50 -5.28
CA PRO A 4 -11.43 5.05 -3.98
C PRO A 4 -11.75 4.13 -2.79
N SER A 5 -12.89 3.43 -2.78
CA SER A 5 -13.32 2.70 -1.58
C SER A 5 -12.51 1.44 -1.29
N ILE A 6 -11.85 0.89 -2.31
CA ILE A 6 -11.05 -0.34 -2.22
C ILE A 6 -9.54 -0.09 -2.20
N LYS A 7 -9.13 1.18 -2.27
CA LYS A 7 -7.74 1.59 -2.42
C LYS A 7 -6.89 1.09 -1.24
N MET A 8 -5.88 0.27 -1.53
CA MET A 8 -4.81 0.00 -0.58
C MET A 8 -3.80 1.13 -0.71
N THR A 9 -3.86 2.10 0.20
CA THR A 9 -2.93 3.24 0.22
C THR A 9 -1.51 2.81 0.63
N SER A 10 -0.54 3.71 0.51
CA SER A 10 0.79 3.49 1.09
C SER A 10 0.71 3.20 2.59
N LEU A 11 -0.18 3.88 3.33
CA LEU A 11 -0.42 3.63 4.74
C LEU A 11 -0.93 2.20 5.00
N TYR A 12 -1.76 1.66 4.09
CA TYR A 12 -2.20 0.28 4.16
C TYR A 12 -1.00 -0.67 4.05
N HIS A 13 -0.17 -0.51 3.01
CA HIS A 13 0.98 -1.37 2.78
C HIS A 13 2.03 -1.25 3.89
N TYR A 14 2.21 -0.05 4.46
CA TYR A 14 3.09 0.18 5.60
C TYR A 14 2.62 -0.52 6.89
N ASN A 15 1.33 -0.86 6.97
CA ASN A 15 0.70 -1.55 8.09
C ASN A 15 0.12 -2.92 7.70
N ASP A 16 0.72 -3.56 6.68
CA ASP A 16 0.11 -4.66 5.93
C ASP A 16 -0.47 -5.79 6.80
N PRO A 17 -1.80 -6.03 6.76
CA PRO A 17 -2.43 -7.04 7.59
C PRO A 17 -2.13 -8.47 7.12
N LEU A 18 -1.84 -8.69 5.84
CA LEU A 18 -1.46 -10.02 5.33
C LEU A 18 -0.12 -10.44 5.94
N VAL A 19 0.87 -9.54 5.92
CA VAL A 19 2.19 -9.80 6.51
C VAL A 19 2.10 -9.98 8.02
N ASN A 20 1.39 -9.09 8.71
CA ASN A 20 1.20 -9.18 10.16
C ASN A 20 0.54 -10.50 10.58
N ILE A 21 -0.53 -10.92 9.90
CA ILE A 21 -1.24 -12.16 10.23
C ILE A 21 -0.41 -13.39 9.86
N ALA A 22 0.25 -13.41 8.69
CA ALA A 22 1.15 -14.49 8.31
C ALA A 22 2.21 -14.75 9.38
N ASN A 23 2.87 -13.69 9.88
CA ASN A 23 3.89 -13.80 10.91
C ASN A 23 3.33 -14.25 12.28
N SER A 24 2.06 -13.98 12.55
CA SER A 24 1.38 -14.40 13.78
C SER A 24 1.03 -15.89 13.82
N ILE A 25 0.83 -16.52 12.65
CA ILE A 25 0.42 -17.93 12.56
C ILE A 25 1.66 -18.83 12.62
N ASN A 26 1.74 -19.72 13.60
CA ASN A 26 2.90 -20.59 13.77
C ASN A 26 3.06 -21.62 12.65
N ALA A 27 1.97 -22.14 12.09
CA ALA A 27 1.99 -23.15 11.03
C ALA A 27 2.60 -22.71 9.69
N PHE A 28 2.77 -21.40 9.48
CA PHE A 28 3.30 -20.85 8.23
C PHE A 28 4.65 -20.16 8.46
N GLU A 29 5.60 -20.41 7.58
CA GLU A 29 6.77 -19.57 7.38
C GLU A 29 6.46 -18.59 6.25
N LEU A 30 6.43 -17.28 6.49
CA LEU A 30 6.30 -16.31 5.41
C LEU A 30 7.64 -16.21 4.67
N SER A 31 7.78 -17.00 3.60
CA SER A 31 9.04 -17.12 2.85
C SER A 31 9.15 -16.14 1.69
N ALA A 32 8.03 -15.59 1.21
CA ALA A 32 8.01 -14.64 0.09
C ALA A 32 6.83 -13.67 0.16
N VAL A 33 7.06 -12.40 -0.14
CA VAL A 33 6.00 -11.49 -0.61
C VAL A 33 6.31 -11.13 -2.06
N ILE A 34 5.43 -11.49 -2.98
CA ILE A 34 5.60 -11.27 -4.41
C ILE A 34 4.63 -10.18 -4.85
N VAL A 35 5.15 -9.13 -5.50
CA VAL A 35 4.34 -8.05 -6.07
C VAL A 35 4.33 -8.19 -7.58
N LYS A 36 3.15 -8.30 -8.18
CA LYS A 36 2.95 -8.46 -9.63
C LYS A 36 2.08 -7.33 -10.15
N GLY A 37 2.56 -6.64 -11.18
CA GLY A 37 1.80 -5.57 -11.84
C GLY A 37 0.70 -6.12 -12.74
N VAL A 38 -0.43 -5.43 -12.81
CA VAL A 38 -1.50 -5.69 -13.78
C VAL A 38 -1.19 -4.98 -15.09
N SER A 39 -1.06 -5.74 -16.18
CA SER A 39 -0.90 -5.18 -17.52
C SER A 39 -2.25 -4.84 -18.16
N ASP A 40 -2.23 -3.93 -19.12
CA ASP A 40 -3.32 -3.68 -20.07
C ASP A 40 -3.50 -4.80 -21.11
N LYS A 41 -2.42 -5.49 -21.50
CA LYS A 41 -2.42 -6.54 -22.54
C LYS A 41 -2.69 -7.93 -21.98
N ILE A 42 -3.68 -8.63 -22.54
CA ILE A 42 -4.10 -9.97 -22.12
C ILE A 42 -2.95 -10.99 -22.10
N GLU A 43 -2.14 -11.07 -23.16
CA GLU A 43 -1.00 -11.98 -23.25
C GLU A 43 -0.01 -11.75 -22.11
N ARG A 44 0.20 -10.48 -21.74
CA ARG A 44 1.11 -10.12 -20.66
C ARG A 44 0.52 -10.45 -19.29
N LYS A 45 -0.78 -10.31 -19.10
CA LYS A 45 -1.48 -10.77 -17.88
C LYS A 45 -1.24 -12.26 -17.68
N LEU A 46 -1.48 -13.07 -18.71
CA LEU A 46 -1.28 -14.53 -18.65
C LEU A 46 0.18 -14.89 -18.39
N TYR A 47 1.11 -14.32 -19.17
CA TYR A 47 2.54 -14.58 -19.02
C TYR A 47 3.08 -14.22 -17.64
N THR A 48 2.77 -13.03 -17.12
CA THR A 48 3.26 -12.60 -15.81
C THR A 48 2.63 -13.39 -14.66
N SER A 49 1.38 -13.84 -14.81
CA SER A 49 0.73 -14.76 -13.86
C SER A 49 1.40 -16.14 -13.83
N GLU A 50 1.72 -16.71 -15.01
CA GLU A 50 2.47 -17.96 -15.11
C GLU A 50 3.86 -17.82 -14.45
N LYS A 51 4.58 -16.73 -14.72
CA LYS A 51 5.90 -16.46 -14.12
C LYS A 51 5.83 -16.28 -12.60
N THR A 52 4.74 -15.72 -12.10
CA THR A 52 4.49 -15.60 -10.65
C THR A 52 4.38 -16.98 -10.00
N ALA A 53 3.57 -17.87 -10.57
CA ALA A 53 3.43 -19.23 -10.04
C ALA A 53 4.71 -20.07 -10.23
N GLN A 54 5.42 -19.88 -11.35
CA GLN A 54 6.73 -20.51 -11.58
C GLN A 54 7.74 -20.06 -10.52
N MET A 55 7.78 -18.78 -10.16
CA MET A 55 8.65 -18.28 -9.09
C MET A 55 8.32 -18.95 -7.74
N CYS A 56 7.04 -19.07 -7.38
CA CYS A 56 6.63 -19.79 -6.17
C CYS A 56 7.11 -21.25 -6.17
N GLN A 57 6.97 -21.95 -7.29
CA GLN A 57 7.43 -23.32 -7.43
C GLN A 57 8.95 -23.44 -7.24
N GLN A 58 9.74 -22.54 -7.84
CA GLN A 58 11.20 -22.56 -7.71
C GLN A 58 11.69 -22.19 -6.30
N LEU A 59 10.95 -21.33 -5.58
CA LEU A 59 11.21 -21.01 -4.18
C LEU A 59 10.78 -22.14 -3.21
N GLY A 60 10.11 -23.18 -3.72
CA GLY A 60 9.57 -24.27 -2.92
C GLY A 60 8.46 -23.81 -1.98
N ILE A 61 7.60 -22.90 -2.44
CA ILE A 61 6.42 -22.44 -1.70
C ILE A 61 5.39 -23.57 -1.65
N ASP A 62 4.93 -23.88 -0.43
CA ASP A 62 3.92 -24.92 -0.19
C ASP A 62 2.50 -24.40 -0.41
N CYS A 63 2.25 -23.12 -0.11
CA CYS A 63 0.93 -22.52 -0.22
C CYS A 63 0.97 -21.00 -0.41
N ALA A 64 -0.12 -20.40 -0.87
CA ALA A 64 -0.15 -18.97 -1.14
C ALA A 64 -1.46 -18.26 -0.77
N ILE A 65 -1.36 -16.97 -0.48
CA ILE A 65 -2.50 -16.04 -0.49
C ILE A 65 -2.32 -15.06 -1.64
N VAL A 66 -3.35 -14.90 -2.46
CA VAL A 66 -3.37 -13.92 -3.55
C VAL A 66 -4.30 -12.78 -3.15
N ALA A 67 -3.82 -11.54 -3.18
CA ALA A 67 -4.58 -10.34 -2.82
C ALA A 67 -4.57 -9.32 -3.95
N MET A 68 -5.71 -8.65 -4.17
CA MET A 68 -5.85 -7.59 -5.18
C MET A 68 -6.81 -6.49 -4.71
N ASP A 69 -6.43 -5.24 -4.96
CA ASP A 69 -7.19 -4.01 -4.71
C ASP A 69 -7.65 -3.37 -6.02
N SER A 70 -8.28 -4.18 -6.87
CA SER A 70 -8.81 -3.79 -8.16
C SER A 70 -9.92 -4.73 -8.57
N TRP A 71 -10.62 -4.42 -9.65
CA TRP A 71 -11.65 -5.31 -10.20
C TRP A 71 -11.74 -5.29 -11.72
N GLY A 72 -12.67 -6.08 -12.27
CA GLY A 72 -13.00 -6.10 -13.69
C GLY A 72 -11.88 -6.76 -14.47
N ASN A 73 -11.36 -6.11 -15.52
CA ASN A 73 -10.25 -6.65 -16.32
C ASN A 73 -8.99 -7.00 -15.51
N HIS A 74 -8.84 -6.49 -14.28
CA HIS A 74 -7.74 -6.86 -13.39
C HIS A 74 -7.96 -8.23 -12.72
N HIS A 75 -9.20 -8.69 -12.60
CA HIS A 75 -9.51 -10.04 -12.10
C HIS A 75 -8.92 -11.15 -12.97
N ILE A 76 -8.65 -10.89 -14.25
CA ILE A 76 -7.93 -11.82 -15.12
C ILE A 76 -6.57 -12.18 -14.52
N ASP A 77 -5.78 -11.18 -14.12
CA ASP A 77 -4.47 -11.42 -13.49
C ASP A 77 -4.63 -12.21 -12.19
N PHE A 78 -5.56 -11.78 -11.34
CA PHE A 78 -5.82 -12.42 -10.04
C PHE A 78 -6.24 -13.89 -10.17
N THR A 79 -7.24 -14.19 -10.99
CA THR A 79 -7.72 -15.58 -11.15
C THR A 79 -6.70 -16.43 -11.90
N THR A 80 -5.96 -15.87 -12.85
CA THR A 80 -4.90 -16.60 -13.55
C THR A 80 -3.74 -16.95 -12.62
N VAL A 81 -3.31 -16.04 -11.73
CA VAL A 81 -2.28 -16.38 -10.72
C VAL A 81 -2.75 -17.55 -9.87
N MET A 82 -3.99 -17.52 -9.38
CA MET A 82 -4.55 -18.62 -8.58
C MET A 82 -4.61 -19.93 -9.37
N HIS A 83 -5.06 -19.88 -10.62
CA HIS A 83 -5.11 -21.03 -11.52
C HIS A 83 -3.72 -21.66 -11.73
N GLU A 84 -2.72 -20.83 -12.02
CA GLU A 84 -1.36 -21.28 -12.29
C GLU A 84 -0.66 -21.86 -11.04
N LEU A 85 -0.97 -21.36 -9.85
CA LEU A 85 -0.51 -21.95 -8.58
C LEU A 85 -1.13 -23.32 -8.36
N GLU A 86 -2.45 -23.44 -8.56
CA GLU A 86 -3.18 -24.70 -8.39
C GLU A 86 -2.73 -25.77 -9.39
N ASN A 87 -2.47 -25.41 -10.64
CA ASN A 87 -1.89 -26.32 -11.65
C ASN A 87 -0.49 -26.84 -11.26
N ARG A 88 0.22 -26.12 -10.39
CA ARG A 88 1.53 -26.50 -9.85
C ARG A 88 1.45 -27.17 -8.48
N ASN A 89 0.26 -27.57 -8.06
CA ASN A 89 -0.03 -28.17 -6.74
C ASN A 89 0.34 -27.27 -5.55
N ILE A 90 0.29 -25.94 -5.72
CA ILE A 90 0.47 -24.95 -4.65
C ILE A 90 -0.92 -24.46 -4.24
N PRO A 91 -1.54 -25.00 -3.16
CA PRO A 91 -2.88 -24.61 -2.77
C PRO A 91 -2.92 -23.14 -2.38
N CYS A 92 -3.94 -22.42 -2.85
CA CYS A 92 -4.07 -21.00 -2.56
C CYS A 92 -5.49 -20.59 -2.15
N SER A 93 -5.57 -19.43 -1.48
CA SER A 93 -6.81 -18.70 -1.23
C SER A 93 -6.68 -17.28 -1.77
N GLY A 94 -7.79 -16.71 -2.23
CA GLY A 94 -7.82 -15.38 -2.81
C GLY A 94 -8.52 -14.35 -1.91
N ILE A 95 -8.19 -13.09 -2.08
CA ILE A 95 -8.91 -11.97 -1.47
C ILE A 95 -8.97 -10.78 -2.43
N THR A 96 -10.19 -10.41 -2.83
CA THR A 96 -10.42 -9.36 -3.84
C THR A 96 -11.81 -8.75 -3.65
N PHE A 97 -12.00 -7.51 -4.10
CA PHE A 97 -13.33 -6.91 -4.21
C PHE A 97 -14.08 -7.56 -5.38
N MET A 98 -15.31 -8.05 -5.14
CA MET A 98 -16.19 -8.56 -6.20
C MET A 98 -17.55 -7.84 -6.19
N GLY A 99 -18.25 -7.87 -5.05
CA GLY A 99 -19.52 -7.18 -4.87
C GLY A 99 -20.58 -7.57 -5.90
N ASN A 100 -21.53 -6.67 -6.13
CA ASN A 100 -22.61 -6.85 -7.09
C ASN A 100 -22.23 -6.38 -8.50
N MET A 101 -21.16 -5.58 -8.64
CA MET A 101 -20.78 -4.96 -9.92
C MET A 101 -19.53 -5.56 -10.56
N ALA A 102 -18.75 -6.38 -9.85
CA ALA A 102 -17.49 -6.90 -10.37
C ALA A 102 -17.37 -8.43 -10.19
N PRO A 103 -18.20 -9.22 -10.88
CA PRO A 103 -17.99 -10.66 -10.95
C PRO A 103 -16.63 -10.96 -11.59
N LEU A 104 -16.04 -12.10 -11.22
CA LEU A 104 -14.81 -12.57 -11.84
C LEU A 104 -14.99 -12.69 -13.36
N VAL A 105 -14.10 -12.03 -14.11
CA VAL A 105 -14.15 -11.98 -15.58
C VAL A 105 -13.87 -13.34 -16.20
N ILE A 106 -12.91 -14.08 -15.62
CA ILE A 106 -12.57 -15.45 -16.03
C ILE A 106 -12.73 -16.36 -14.83
N LYS A 107 -13.33 -17.52 -15.06
CA LYS A 107 -13.50 -18.58 -14.07
C LYS A 107 -12.70 -19.80 -14.51
N TYR A 108 -12.00 -20.41 -13.56
CA TYR A 108 -11.31 -21.67 -13.73
C TYR A 108 -11.86 -22.66 -12.71
N ASP A 109 -12.03 -23.92 -13.08
CA ASP A 109 -12.66 -24.93 -12.21
C ASP A 109 -11.84 -25.23 -10.94
N ASN A 110 -10.53 -24.98 -10.98
CA ASN A 110 -9.61 -25.15 -9.85
C ASN A 110 -9.44 -23.90 -8.98
N VAL A 111 -10.07 -22.77 -9.34
CA VAL A 111 -10.02 -21.51 -8.57
C VAL A 111 -11.23 -21.44 -7.63
N ASP A 112 -10.95 -21.48 -6.34
CA ASP A 112 -11.93 -21.43 -5.25
C ASP A 112 -11.38 -20.61 -4.06
N SER A 113 -12.06 -20.64 -2.91
CA SER A 113 -11.55 -20.09 -1.64
C SER A 113 -11.23 -18.59 -1.71
N ILE A 114 -12.09 -17.83 -2.39
CA ILE A 114 -11.98 -16.37 -2.52
C ILE A 114 -12.82 -15.69 -1.45
N VAL A 115 -12.20 -14.77 -0.71
CA VAL A 115 -12.89 -13.85 0.18
C VAL A 115 -13.24 -12.58 -0.58
N ASP A 116 -14.54 -12.27 -0.64
CA ASP A 116 -15.01 -10.93 -1.02
C ASP A 116 -14.92 -10.00 0.19
N PHE A 117 -14.28 -8.85 0.03
CA PHE A 117 -14.09 -7.88 1.12
C PHE A 117 -15.02 -6.66 1.05
N VAL A 118 -16.02 -6.66 0.17
CA VAL A 118 -17.10 -5.68 0.18
C VAL A 118 -17.74 -5.53 1.57
N LYS A 119 -17.98 -4.29 1.98
CA LYS A 119 -18.51 -3.90 3.30
C LYS A 119 -19.87 -3.24 3.22
N ASN A 120 -20.13 -2.49 2.16
CA ASN A 120 -21.41 -1.84 1.99
C ASN A 120 -22.49 -2.84 1.55
N LYS A 121 -23.74 -2.54 1.91
CA LYS A 121 -24.89 -3.39 1.59
C LYS A 121 -25.25 -3.38 0.11
N SER A 122 -24.94 -2.29 -0.60
CA SER A 122 -25.23 -2.17 -2.03
C SER A 122 -24.35 -3.08 -2.88
N GLY A 123 -23.18 -3.47 -2.37
CA GLY A 123 -22.19 -4.24 -3.11
C GLY A 123 -21.52 -3.45 -4.22
N LEU A 124 -21.54 -2.11 -4.15
CA LEU A 124 -21.05 -1.21 -5.19
C LEU A 124 -19.86 -0.39 -4.70
N GLU A 125 -19.06 0.13 -5.62
CA GLU A 125 -18.08 1.17 -5.32
C GLU A 125 -18.77 2.44 -4.80
N SER A 126 -18.33 2.94 -3.65
CA SER A 126 -18.96 4.09 -2.98
C SER A 126 -18.24 5.41 -3.16
N THR A 127 -17.01 5.42 -3.69
CA THR A 127 -16.10 6.58 -3.75
C THR A 127 -15.65 7.10 -2.38
N ILE A 128 -15.88 6.34 -1.30
CA ILE A 128 -15.51 6.69 0.07
C ILE A 128 -14.25 5.91 0.44
N VAL A 129 -13.10 6.59 0.52
CA VAL A 129 -11.83 5.93 0.83
C VAL A 129 -11.89 5.25 2.20
N GLY A 130 -11.49 3.99 2.27
CA GLY A 130 -11.51 3.20 3.50
C GLY A 130 -12.80 2.43 3.77
N GLU A 131 -13.88 2.64 3.00
CA GLU A 131 -15.13 1.92 3.24
C GLU A 131 -14.99 0.42 2.99
N ASN A 132 -14.34 0.05 1.88
CA ASN A 132 -14.03 -1.34 1.52
C ASN A 132 -12.55 -1.67 1.75
N ASP A 133 -11.90 -1.03 2.74
CA ASP A 133 -10.52 -1.34 3.11
C ASP A 133 -10.38 -2.80 3.55
N LEU A 134 -9.27 -3.44 3.17
CA LEU A 134 -9.05 -4.84 3.48
C LEU A 134 -8.76 -5.04 4.97
N SER A 135 -9.74 -5.53 5.72
CA SER A 135 -9.62 -5.62 7.17
C SER A 135 -8.84 -6.86 7.63
N THR A 136 -8.31 -6.78 8.85
CA THR A 136 -7.75 -7.92 9.60
C THR A 136 -8.71 -9.12 9.64
N ALA A 137 -10.03 -8.89 9.70
CA ALA A 137 -11.02 -9.95 9.72
C ALA A 137 -11.11 -10.69 8.38
N ASP A 138 -11.00 -9.99 7.25
CA ASP A 138 -11.05 -10.60 5.93
C ASP A 138 -9.79 -11.40 5.64
N VAL A 139 -8.64 -10.86 6.04
CA VAL A 139 -7.37 -11.60 5.95
C VAL A 139 -7.45 -12.88 6.80
N LYS A 140 -7.95 -12.83 8.04
CA LYS A 140 -8.16 -14.03 8.86
C LYS A 140 -9.08 -15.06 8.18
N LYS A 141 -10.13 -14.62 7.49
CA LYS A 141 -11.00 -15.52 6.70
C LYS A 141 -10.22 -16.19 5.56
N ALA A 142 -9.39 -15.46 4.83
CA ALA A 142 -8.57 -16.02 3.75
C ALA A 142 -7.61 -17.10 4.29
N PHE A 143 -6.90 -16.81 5.39
CA PHE A 143 -6.06 -17.80 6.06
C PHE A 143 -6.85 -19.03 6.57
N ALA A 144 -8.08 -18.84 7.04
CA ALA A 144 -8.93 -19.95 7.46
C ALA A 144 -9.36 -20.83 6.27
N LEU A 145 -9.71 -20.23 5.13
CA LEU A 145 -10.01 -20.96 3.89
C LEU A 145 -8.79 -21.72 3.38
N LEU A 146 -7.62 -21.07 3.34
CA LEU A 146 -6.36 -21.72 2.98
C LEU A 146 -6.07 -22.92 3.89
N SER A 147 -6.19 -22.73 5.20
CA SER A 147 -5.96 -23.80 6.18
C SER A 147 -6.93 -24.97 5.99
N LYS A 148 -8.20 -24.70 5.65
CA LYS A 148 -9.20 -25.73 5.34
C LYS A 148 -8.80 -26.51 4.08
N LYS A 149 -8.38 -25.81 3.02
CA LYS A 149 -7.95 -26.40 1.75
C LYS A 149 -6.69 -27.26 1.90
N LEU A 150 -5.74 -26.81 2.72
CA LEU A 150 -4.53 -27.56 3.05
C LEU A 150 -4.86 -28.86 3.79
N LYS A 151 -5.74 -28.81 4.80
CA LYS A 151 -6.21 -30.00 5.53
C LYS A 151 -6.89 -31.01 4.62
N SER A 152 -7.74 -30.57 3.68
CA SER A 152 -8.40 -31.48 2.74
C SER A 152 -7.44 -32.13 1.74
N ARG A 153 -6.23 -31.56 1.58
CA ARG A 153 -5.13 -32.12 0.78
C ARG A 153 -4.08 -32.84 1.64
N ASN A 154 -4.43 -33.19 2.88
CA ASN A 154 -3.58 -33.93 3.83
C ASN A 154 -2.27 -33.23 4.26
N TYR A 155 -2.19 -31.90 4.12
CA TYR A 155 -1.08 -31.14 4.69
C TYR A 155 -1.16 -31.13 6.23
N LYS A 156 -0.01 -31.29 6.89
CA LYS A 156 0.10 -31.25 8.36
C LYS A 156 0.44 -29.83 8.82
N LEU A 157 -0.51 -29.16 9.47
CA LEU A 157 -0.29 -27.84 10.07
C LEU A 157 0.30 -28.01 11.48
N ASN A 158 1.59 -27.73 11.65
CA ASN A 158 2.25 -27.81 12.96
C ASN A 158 2.32 -26.42 13.63
N ASN A 159 1.74 -26.29 14.83
CA ASN A 159 1.74 -25.02 15.57
C ASN A 159 2.86 -24.92 16.62
N ASN A 160 3.55 -26.03 16.90
CA ASN A 160 4.61 -26.14 17.90
C ASN A 160 5.98 -26.10 17.22
N LEU A 161 6.29 -24.96 16.60
CA LEU A 161 7.52 -24.77 15.83
C LEU A 161 8.46 -23.77 16.50
N THR A 162 9.75 -24.11 16.51
CA THR A 162 10.81 -23.21 16.96
C THR A 162 10.99 -22.10 15.93
N LYS A 163 10.93 -20.85 16.39
CA LYS A 163 11.15 -19.66 15.54
C LYS A 163 12.61 -19.26 15.60
N ILE A 164 13.29 -19.28 14.46
CA ILE A 164 14.65 -18.76 14.32
C ILE A 164 14.54 -17.36 13.70
N LYS A 165 14.99 -16.34 14.43
CA LYS A 165 15.01 -14.96 13.94
C LYS A 165 16.14 -14.77 12.94
N SER A 166 15.88 -14.03 11.86
CA SER A 166 16.93 -13.51 10.99
C SER A 166 17.89 -12.59 11.77
N LEU A 167 19.15 -12.56 11.34
CA LEU A 167 20.15 -11.61 11.87
C LEU A 167 19.76 -10.16 11.53
N GLU A 168 19.31 -9.93 10.30
CA GLU A 168 18.79 -8.63 9.88
C GLU A 168 17.39 -8.41 10.44
N LYS A 169 17.17 -7.23 11.03
CA LYS A 169 15.90 -6.79 11.61
C LYS A 169 15.58 -5.38 11.15
N LEU A 170 14.31 -5.05 11.17
CA LEU A 170 13.81 -3.69 11.05
C LEU A 170 13.36 -3.22 12.42
N ILE A 171 13.77 -2.01 12.83
CA ILE A 171 13.23 -1.33 14.01
C ILE A 171 12.55 -0.05 13.53
N ARG A 172 11.25 0.08 13.82
CA ARG A 172 10.49 1.32 13.63
C ARG A 172 10.34 2.03 14.96
N TYR A 173 10.87 3.24 15.05
CA TYR A 173 10.71 4.14 16.18
C TYR A 173 9.59 5.13 15.90
N SER A 174 8.76 5.41 16.90
CA SER A 174 7.67 6.39 16.77
C SER A 174 8.01 7.64 17.58
N LYS A 175 7.99 8.79 16.89
CA LYS A 175 8.08 10.12 17.50
C LYS A 175 6.67 10.71 17.57
N ASP A 176 6.13 10.76 18.78
CA ASP A 176 4.81 11.33 19.02
C ASP A 176 4.81 12.85 18.77
N ILE A 177 3.80 13.33 18.05
CA ILE A 177 3.50 14.75 17.88
C ILE A 177 2.12 15.02 18.47
N SER A 178 2.08 15.98 19.38
CA SER A 178 0.85 16.43 20.05
C SER A 178 0.18 17.59 19.30
N GLU A 179 0.95 18.40 18.58
CA GLU A 179 0.45 19.60 17.92
C GLU A 179 1.29 19.98 16.70
N ILE A 180 0.63 20.44 15.63
CA ILE A 180 1.26 21.09 14.48
C ILE A 180 1.02 22.60 14.57
N LYS A 181 2.10 23.39 14.49
CA LYS A 181 2.05 24.86 14.49
C LYS A 181 2.64 25.43 13.22
N LEU A 182 2.10 26.55 12.75
CA LEU A 182 2.75 27.36 11.74
C LEU A 182 3.81 28.26 12.38
N GLY A 183 4.96 28.39 11.72
CA GLY A 183 6.04 29.24 12.20
C GLY A 183 7.04 29.57 11.09
N ASN A 184 8.15 30.22 11.47
CA ASN A 184 9.11 30.77 10.52
C ASN A 184 10.19 29.76 10.07
N LYS A 185 10.24 28.57 10.69
CA LYS A 185 11.22 27.52 10.38
C LYS A 185 10.65 26.14 10.64
N ASN A 186 10.92 25.20 9.74
CA ASN A 186 10.62 23.78 9.93
C ASN A 186 11.47 23.18 11.06
N GLN A 187 10.84 22.69 12.13
CA GLN A 187 11.54 22.06 13.25
C GLN A 187 10.61 21.25 14.16
N ILE A 188 11.19 20.32 14.92
CA ILE A 188 10.50 19.58 15.98
C ILE A 188 11.06 20.06 17.32
N ILE A 189 10.19 20.60 18.18
CA ILE A 189 10.55 21.02 19.55
C ILE A 189 9.66 20.27 20.53
N ALA A 190 10.28 19.43 21.37
CA ALA A 190 9.58 18.46 22.19
C ALA A 190 8.60 17.65 21.30
N ASP A 191 7.29 17.74 21.55
CA ASP A 191 6.25 17.03 20.80
C ASP A 191 5.44 17.98 19.87
N ASN A 192 5.98 19.16 19.56
CA ASN A 192 5.39 20.09 18.59
C ASN A 192 6.14 20.00 17.26
N LEU A 193 5.40 19.83 16.17
CA LEU A 193 5.92 20.01 14.81
C LEU A 193 5.63 21.43 14.35
N ILE A 194 6.66 22.26 14.18
CA ILE A 194 6.54 23.62 13.67
C ILE A 194 6.87 23.60 12.18
N LEU A 195 5.95 24.09 11.35
CA LEU A 195 6.07 24.09 9.89
C LEU A 195 6.08 25.52 9.33
N ASN A 196 7.08 25.80 8.50
CA ASN A 196 7.08 26.92 7.57
C ASN A 196 6.63 26.41 6.20
N ILE A 197 5.42 26.77 5.80
CA ILE A 197 4.81 26.31 4.54
C ILE A 197 5.57 26.81 3.31
N GLU A 198 6.07 28.05 3.34
CA GLU A 198 6.86 28.61 2.23
C GLU A 198 8.15 27.80 2.04
N GLU A 199 8.84 27.48 3.14
CA GLU A 199 10.04 26.66 3.11
C GLU A 199 9.75 25.23 2.62
N LEU A 200 8.59 24.66 2.94
CA LEU A 200 8.18 23.35 2.42
C LEU A 200 7.87 23.39 0.92
N LEU A 201 7.26 24.48 0.44
CA LEU A 201 6.91 24.69 -0.96
C LEU A 201 8.11 25.10 -1.83
N ASP A 202 9.24 25.47 -1.24
CA ASP A 202 10.50 25.74 -1.94
C ASP A 202 11.13 24.45 -2.50
N ILE A 203 10.55 23.95 -3.58
CA ILE A 203 10.96 22.76 -4.31
C ILE A 203 10.93 23.02 -5.82
N SER A 204 11.78 22.33 -6.57
CA SER A 204 11.71 22.33 -8.03
C SER A 204 10.70 21.28 -8.53
N TYR A 205 9.93 21.63 -9.54
CA TYR A 205 9.07 20.69 -10.27
C TYR A 205 8.89 21.15 -11.72
N ASN A 206 8.39 20.25 -12.56
CA ASN A 206 8.14 20.58 -13.96
C ASN A 206 6.90 21.47 -14.10
N GLU A 207 7.12 22.76 -14.32
CA GLU A 207 6.05 23.75 -14.52
C GLU A 207 5.24 23.50 -15.80
N ASP A 208 5.73 22.75 -16.79
CA ASP A 208 4.95 22.32 -17.96
C ASP A 208 3.92 21.22 -17.64
N ILE A 209 3.99 20.65 -16.43
CA ILE A 209 3.11 19.58 -15.97
C ILE A 209 2.26 20.03 -14.78
N VAL A 210 2.85 20.79 -13.85
CA VAL A 210 2.19 21.22 -12.61
C VAL A 210 2.13 22.73 -12.57
N SER A 211 0.95 23.29 -12.30
CA SER A 211 0.79 24.74 -12.22
C SER A 211 1.00 25.27 -10.81
N LYS A 212 0.58 24.52 -9.79
CA LYS A 212 0.67 24.96 -8.40
C LYS A 212 0.67 23.79 -7.41
N VAL A 213 1.26 24.02 -6.24
CA VAL A 213 1.22 23.13 -5.09
C VAL A 213 0.75 23.90 -3.87
N ASN A 214 -0.17 23.33 -3.09
CA ASN A 214 -0.66 23.88 -1.84
C ASN A 214 -0.42 22.89 -0.71
N ILE A 215 -0.18 23.39 0.50
CA ILE A 215 -0.15 22.58 1.73
C ILE A 215 -1.21 23.12 2.68
N LYS A 216 -2.09 22.25 3.18
CA LYS A 216 -3.10 22.58 4.19
C LYS A 216 -2.89 21.69 5.41
N ILE A 217 -2.88 22.29 6.60
CA ILE A 217 -2.88 21.54 7.86
C ILE A 217 -4.33 21.41 8.32
N ILE A 218 -4.79 20.18 8.47
CA ILE A 218 -6.16 19.86 8.88
C ILE A 218 -6.10 19.28 10.29
N ASN A 219 -6.68 20.00 11.23
CA ASN A 219 -6.74 19.55 12.62
C ASN A 219 -7.72 18.38 12.79
N PRO A 220 -7.55 17.55 13.85
CA PRO A 220 -8.45 16.42 14.10
C PRO A 220 -9.94 16.80 14.19
N ASP A 221 -10.26 18.01 14.65
CA ASP A 221 -11.63 18.53 14.78
C ASP A 221 -12.17 19.19 13.48
N GLN A 222 -11.33 19.42 12.47
CA GLN A 222 -11.66 20.21 11.26
C GLN A 222 -11.94 19.36 10.02
N LYS A 223 -12.70 18.27 10.16
CA LYS A 223 -12.97 17.34 9.05
C LYS A 223 -14.16 17.73 8.15
N ASN A 224 -14.84 18.84 8.43
CA ASN A 224 -15.96 19.36 7.62
C ASN A 224 -15.48 20.36 6.56
N ILE A 225 -14.51 19.95 5.76
CA ILE A 225 -13.90 20.77 4.72
C ILE A 225 -13.94 20.04 3.38
N PHE A 226 -13.95 20.80 2.29
CA PHE A 226 -13.81 20.23 0.95
C PHE A 226 -12.36 19.80 0.70
N THR A 227 -12.19 18.63 0.11
CA THR A 227 -10.91 18.10 -0.37
C THR A 227 -11.10 17.50 -1.76
N HIS A 228 -10.09 17.65 -2.63
CA HIS A 228 -10.02 16.93 -3.91
C HIS A 228 -9.85 15.43 -3.70
N THR A 229 -9.85 14.66 -4.80
CA THR A 229 -9.71 13.21 -4.74
C THR A 229 -8.42 12.82 -4.03
N LYS A 230 -8.50 11.87 -3.09
CA LYS A 230 -7.33 11.38 -2.36
C LYS A 230 -6.68 10.30 -3.20
N LEU A 231 -5.48 10.62 -3.66
CA LEU A 231 -4.63 9.69 -4.38
C LEU A 231 -3.89 8.77 -3.42
N ASP A 232 -3.48 9.28 -2.25
CA ASP A 232 -2.79 8.46 -1.26
C ASP A 232 -2.96 8.98 0.17
N PHE A 233 -2.80 8.07 1.13
CA PHE A 233 -2.54 8.37 2.54
C PHE A 233 -1.25 7.66 2.94
N PHE A 234 -0.32 8.37 3.59
CA PHE A 234 0.96 7.78 3.98
C PHE A 234 1.55 8.43 5.23
N PRO A 235 2.34 7.67 6.01
CA PRO A 235 3.03 8.22 7.18
C PRO A 235 4.20 9.11 6.76
N ILE A 236 4.61 10.01 7.65
CA ILE A 236 5.92 10.66 7.53
C ILE A 236 6.92 9.78 8.27
N ALA A 237 7.66 8.97 7.52
CA ALA A 237 8.69 8.08 8.03
C ALA A 237 9.99 8.23 7.24
N THR A 238 11.15 8.04 7.90
CA THR A 238 12.47 8.14 7.26
C THR A 238 13.42 7.04 7.74
N LYS A 239 14.34 6.62 6.86
CA LYS A 239 15.47 5.78 7.23
C LYS A 239 16.51 6.60 8.00
N LYS A 240 16.81 6.16 9.22
CA LYS A 240 17.95 6.64 10.00
C LYS A 240 19.21 5.82 9.71
N SER A 241 19.07 4.51 9.51
CA SER A 241 20.16 3.62 9.11
C SER A 241 19.63 2.42 8.33
N GLY A 242 20.50 1.80 7.52
CA GLY A 242 20.15 0.66 6.67
C GLY A 242 19.35 1.07 5.43
N ILE A 243 18.69 0.08 4.83
CA ILE A 243 17.80 0.23 3.67
C ILE A 243 16.39 -0.28 4.02
N LEU A 244 15.40 -0.08 3.16
CA LEU A 244 14.04 -0.58 3.41
C LEU A 244 14.06 -2.07 3.82
N GLY A 245 13.41 -2.38 4.93
CA GLY A 245 13.33 -3.71 5.52
C GLY A 245 14.44 -4.09 6.50
N THR A 246 15.45 -3.24 6.69
CA THR A 246 16.56 -3.44 7.63
C THR A 246 16.93 -2.16 8.36
N GLY A 247 17.61 -2.28 9.50
CA GLY A 247 18.10 -1.12 10.25
C GLY A 247 16.98 -0.36 10.95
N GLU A 248 17.09 0.97 10.98
CA GLU A 248 16.22 1.83 11.79
C GLU A 248 15.42 2.81 10.92
N THR A 249 14.12 2.85 11.18
CA THR A 249 13.16 3.79 10.60
C THR A 249 12.56 4.62 11.73
N ILE A 250 12.42 5.94 11.54
CA ILE A 250 11.70 6.82 12.48
C ILE A 250 10.45 7.33 11.77
N GLU A 251 9.30 7.22 12.42
CA GLU A 251 8.02 7.74 11.94
C GLU A 251 7.43 8.77 12.90
N LEU A 252 6.68 9.72 12.37
CA LEU A 252 5.82 10.59 13.17
C LEU A 252 4.51 9.88 13.51
N ASN A 253 4.13 9.92 14.78
CA ASN A 253 2.84 9.44 15.27
C ASN A 253 1.92 10.63 15.60
N GLY A 254 0.60 10.46 15.40
CA GLY A 254 -0.40 11.54 15.50
C GLY A 254 -0.52 12.42 14.25
N ILE A 255 0.16 12.04 13.15
CA ILE A 255 0.14 12.77 11.87
C ILE A 255 0.02 11.77 10.72
N CYS A 256 -0.80 12.11 9.73
CA CYS A 256 -0.84 11.43 8.44
C CYS A 256 -0.73 12.43 7.28
N THR A 257 -0.02 12.05 6.20
CA THR A 257 -0.02 12.84 4.96
C THR A 257 -1.20 12.39 4.11
N MET A 258 -1.99 13.36 3.63
CA MET A 258 -3.00 13.15 2.61
C MET A 258 -2.50 13.77 1.31
N PHE A 259 -2.52 13.01 0.23
CA PHE A 259 -2.14 13.51 -1.07
C PHE A 259 -3.36 13.59 -1.98
N THR A 260 -3.61 14.80 -2.49
CA THR A 260 -4.71 15.08 -3.41
C THR A 260 -4.18 15.78 -4.66
N ALA A 261 -4.84 15.58 -5.79
CA ALA A 261 -4.56 16.36 -6.98
C ALA A 261 -5.82 16.57 -7.82
N PHE A 262 -5.82 17.61 -8.63
CA PHE A 262 -6.85 17.87 -9.64
C PHE A 262 -6.26 18.63 -10.81
N GLU A 263 -6.96 18.61 -11.94
CA GLU A 263 -6.57 19.33 -13.14
C GLU A 263 -7.11 20.77 -13.13
N GLU A 264 -6.24 21.74 -13.43
CA GLU A 264 -6.66 23.14 -13.60
C GLU A 264 -7.62 23.30 -14.78
N ASN A 265 -8.44 24.35 -14.74
CA ASN A 265 -9.50 24.71 -15.70
C ASN A 265 -10.65 23.70 -15.82
N THR A 266 -10.36 22.41 -16.02
CA THR A 266 -11.37 21.35 -16.17
C THR A 266 -11.93 20.90 -14.82
N GLY A 267 -11.14 21.03 -13.75
CA GLY A 267 -11.47 20.49 -12.43
C GLY A 267 -11.43 18.96 -12.39
N TYR A 268 -10.83 18.33 -13.40
CA TYR A 268 -10.82 16.88 -13.50
C TYR A 268 -10.05 16.24 -12.33
N GLU A 269 -10.71 15.33 -11.64
CA GLU A 269 -10.14 14.54 -10.55
C GLU A 269 -9.45 13.31 -11.15
N PRO A 270 -8.14 13.08 -10.91
CA PRO A 270 -7.44 11.92 -11.43
C PRO A 270 -8.04 10.62 -10.92
N CYS A 271 -8.92 10.02 -11.73
CA CYS A 271 -9.59 8.76 -11.45
C CYS A 271 -10.11 8.13 -12.75
N ASN A 272 -10.19 6.80 -12.77
CA ASN A 272 -10.82 6.05 -13.85
C ASN A 272 -12.23 5.58 -13.48
N MET A 273 -12.47 5.26 -12.20
CA MET A 273 -13.79 4.83 -11.71
C MET A 273 -14.17 5.54 -10.41
N GLY A 274 -14.79 6.72 -10.57
CA GLY A 274 -15.28 7.52 -9.46
C GLY A 274 -14.17 8.22 -8.68
N SER A 275 -14.48 9.41 -8.21
CA SER A 275 -13.55 10.29 -7.50
C SER A 275 -14.03 10.52 -6.08
N SER A 276 -13.06 10.75 -5.19
CA SER A 276 -13.32 10.89 -3.75
C SER A 276 -13.32 12.34 -3.28
N GLU A 277 -13.37 13.30 -4.18
CA GLU A 277 -13.59 14.71 -3.87
C GLU A 277 -14.90 14.94 -3.12
N GLY A 278 -14.93 16.02 -2.35
CA GLY A 278 -16.08 16.41 -1.52
C GLY A 278 -15.69 16.65 -0.07
N ILE A 279 -16.68 16.61 0.82
CA ILE A 279 -16.46 16.86 2.24
C ILE A 279 -15.67 15.70 2.87
N LEU A 280 -14.52 16.01 3.46
CA LEU A 280 -13.55 15.02 3.94
C LEU A 280 -14.18 13.96 4.86
N LYS A 281 -14.93 14.37 5.90
CA LYS A 281 -15.61 13.43 6.83
C LYS A 281 -16.67 12.53 6.17
N GLN A 282 -17.13 12.85 4.97
CA GLN A 282 -18.10 12.05 4.22
C GLN A 282 -17.41 11.13 3.20
N LYS A 283 -16.19 11.48 2.78
CA LYS A 283 -15.46 10.82 1.69
C LYS A 283 -14.27 9.98 2.17
N VAL A 284 -14.11 9.83 3.49
CA VAL A 284 -13.10 8.99 4.13
C VAL A 284 -13.72 8.32 5.35
N VAL A 285 -13.56 7.00 5.46
CA VAL A 285 -13.77 6.26 6.71
C VAL A 285 -12.44 6.22 7.47
N PHE A 286 -12.37 6.96 8.58
CA PHE A 286 -11.20 7.01 9.45
C PHE A 286 -11.02 5.72 10.25
N ASP A 287 -9.86 5.60 10.90
CA ASP A 287 -9.51 4.47 11.78
C ASP A 287 -9.50 3.11 11.05
N LYS A 288 -9.14 3.12 9.76
CA LYS A 288 -8.86 1.92 8.97
C LYS A 288 -7.37 1.74 8.77
N ILE A 289 -6.97 0.61 8.19
CA ILE A 289 -5.55 0.26 8.03
C ILE A 289 -4.92 1.20 7.00
N GLY A 290 -5.66 1.53 5.93
CA GLY A 290 -5.23 2.45 4.88
C GLY A 290 -5.65 3.91 5.06
N THR A 291 -6.25 4.31 6.19
CA THR A 291 -6.73 5.69 6.40
C THR A 291 -6.21 6.30 7.71
N PRO A 292 -6.15 7.63 7.82
CA PRO A 292 -5.73 8.30 9.06
C PRO A 292 -6.58 7.88 10.26
N GLN A 293 -5.99 7.92 11.46
CA GLN A 293 -6.78 7.87 12.69
C GLN A 293 -7.62 9.13 12.79
N ASN A 294 -8.77 9.03 13.46
CA ASN A 294 -9.63 10.17 13.70
C ASN A 294 -8.97 11.22 14.62
N THR A 295 -7.91 10.87 15.33
CA THR A 295 -7.11 11.77 16.17
C THR A 295 -5.92 12.40 15.45
N ASP A 296 -5.61 11.98 14.22
CA ASP A 296 -4.43 12.47 13.52
C ASP A 296 -4.64 13.89 12.99
N TYR A 297 -3.58 14.69 13.06
CA TYR A 297 -3.43 15.84 12.17
C TYR A 297 -3.20 15.33 10.75
N ILE A 298 -3.77 16.01 9.76
CA ILE A 298 -3.51 15.70 8.35
C ILE A 298 -2.73 16.83 7.71
N ILE A 299 -1.57 16.50 7.15
CA ILE A 299 -0.83 17.38 6.25
C ILE A 299 -1.33 17.05 4.83
N ASN A 300 -2.20 17.90 4.29
CA ASN A 300 -2.71 17.73 2.94
C ASN A 300 -1.77 18.41 1.94
N ILE A 301 -1.13 17.63 1.08
CA ILE A 301 -0.38 18.11 -0.07
C ILE A 301 -1.31 18.03 -1.28
N GLU A 302 -1.64 19.20 -1.83
CA GLU A 302 -2.56 19.36 -2.95
C GLU A 302 -1.81 19.85 -4.18
N VAL A 303 -1.79 19.05 -5.24
CA VAL A 303 -1.12 19.38 -6.51
C VAL A 303 -2.14 19.72 -7.58
N ILE A 304 -1.95 20.87 -8.21
CA ILE A 304 -2.76 21.33 -9.34
C ILE A 304 -2.01 21.02 -10.63
N ILE A 305 -2.56 20.10 -11.42
CA ILE A 305 -1.95 19.57 -12.64
C ILE A 305 -2.46 20.38 -13.84
N LYS A 306 -1.58 20.67 -14.80
CA LYS A 306 -1.94 21.37 -16.03
C LYS A 306 -2.94 20.57 -16.87
N GLU A 307 -3.79 21.29 -17.60
CA GLU A 307 -4.82 20.71 -18.46
C GLU A 307 -4.27 19.65 -19.44
N GLY A 308 -4.94 18.51 -19.54
CA GLY A 308 -4.57 17.37 -20.37
C GLY A 308 -3.42 16.51 -19.83
N ARG A 309 -2.96 16.76 -18.60
CA ARG A 309 -1.89 15.97 -17.94
C ARG A 309 -2.40 15.13 -16.78
N ALA A 310 -3.56 15.44 -16.19
CA ALA A 310 -4.08 14.70 -15.04
C ALA A 310 -4.55 13.27 -15.37
N MET A 311 -4.73 12.94 -16.64
CA MET A 311 -5.04 11.58 -17.11
C MET A 311 -3.81 10.78 -17.54
N LYS A 312 -2.62 11.40 -17.56
CA LYS A 312 -1.39 10.81 -18.09
C LYS A 312 -0.42 10.43 -16.97
N ALA A 313 0.35 9.38 -17.23
CA ALA A 313 1.29 8.84 -16.24
C ALA A 313 2.39 9.83 -15.86
N ASP A 314 2.87 10.63 -16.80
CA ASP A 314 3.87 11.68 -16.52
C ASP A 314 3.32 12.74 -15.55
N GLY A 315 2.08 13.18 -15.75
CA GLY A 315 1.38 14.11 -14.85
C GLY A 315 1.27 13.58 -13.44
N ILE A 316 0.77 12.35 -13.28
CA ILE A 316 0.59 11.74 -11.96
C ILE A 316 1.93 11.44 -11.29
N ILE A 317 2.90 10.91 -12.02
CA ILE A 317 4.23 10.61 -11.46
C ILE A 317 4.91 11.90 -10.99
N GLU A 318 4.82 13.01 -11.73
CA GLU A 318 5.38 14.29 -11.29
C GLU A 318 4.68 14.81 -10.03
N ALA A 319 3.36 14.72 -9.95
CA ALA A 319 2.59 15.10 -8.76
C ALA A 319 2.99 14.29 -7.52
N TYR A 320 3.22 12.98 -7.66
CA TYR A 320 3.71 12.14 -6.57
C TYR A 320 5.17 12.47 -6.18
N LYS A 321 6.04 12.81 -7.14
CA LYS A 321 7.42 13.26 -6.83
C LYS A 321 7.43 14.55 -6.03
N ILE A 322 6.54 15.49 -6.35
CA ILE A 322 6.36 16.74 -5.59
C ILE A 322 5.97 16.42 -4.14
N SER A 323 4.98 15.55 -3.95
CA SER A 323 4.55 15.10 -2.63
C SER A 323 5.72 14.52 -1.83
N ASP A 324 6.52 13.65 -2.46
CA ASP A 324 7.69 13.04 -1.84
C ASP A 324 8.80 14.06 -1.50
N LYS A 325 9.07 15.04 -2.38
CA LYS A 325 10.04 16.13 -2.09
C LYS A 325 9.62 16.97 -0.88
N ILE A 326 8.34 17.28 -0.75
CA ILE A 326 7.80 18.01 0.41
C ILE A 326 7.93 17.16 1.68
N SER A 327 7.52 15.89 1.61
CA SER A 327 7.67 14.95 2.74
C SER A 327 9.13 14.78 3.15
N GLN A 328 10.07 14.78 2.20
CA GLN A 328 11.51 14.70 2.47
C GLN A 328 12.02 15.86 3.34
N LYS A 329 11.50 17.08 3.16
CA LYS A 329 11.87 18.22 4.01
C LYS A 329 11.47 17.98 5.47
N ILE A 330 10.30 17.38 5.72
CA ILE A 330 9.87 17.02 7.08
C ILE A 330 10.64 15.81 7.61
N GLN A 331 10.85 14.78 6.78
CA GLN A 331 11.63 13.58 7.12
C GLN A 331 13.07 13.92 7.55
N ASN A 332 13.69 14.93 6.93
CA ASN A 332 15.03 15.37 7.29
C ASN A 332 15.13 15.88 8.73
N LEU A 333 14.04 16.36 9.33
CA LEU A 333 13.99 16.74 10.74
C LEU A 333 14.13 15.54 11.68
N LEU A 334 13.78 14.34 11.22
CA LEU A 334 13.79 13.11 12.01
C LEU A 334 15.16 12.43 12.06
N LYS A 335 16.01 12.64 11.04
CA LYS A 335 17.30 11.93 10.88
C LYS A 335 18.24 12.06 12.08
N ASN A 336 18.17 13.20 12.78
CA ASN A 336 19.02 13.51 13.92
C ASN A 336 18.35 13.30 15.28
N ILE A 337 17.11 12.79 15.33
CA ILE A 337 16.42 12.53 16.59
C ILE A 337 17.11 11.39 17.33
N ASP A 338 17.33 11.56 18.64
CA ASP A 338 17.79 10.51 19.53
C ASP A 338 16.68 9.46 19.71
N THR A 339 16.96 8.23 19.29
CA THR A 339 16.04 7.10 19.31
C THR A 339 16.00 6.38 20.66
N SER A 340 16.92 6.68 21.58
CA SER A 340 17.06 5.97 22.87
C SER A 340 15.82 6.07 23.77
N ARG A 341 15.02 7.12 23.59
CA ARG A 341 13.81 7.41 24.37
C ARG A 341 12.51 7.22 23.59
N LEU A 342 12.58 6.76 22.34
CA LEU A 342 11.40 6.56 21.51
C LEU A 342 10.83 5.14 21.66
N ASN A 343 9.51 5.04 21.54
CA ASN A 343 8.85 3.74 21.43
C ASN A 343 9.33 3.02 20.16
N ALA A 344 9.60 1.72 20.25
CA ALA A 344 10.15 0.95 19.15
C ALA A 344 9.38 -0.35 18.91
N LYS A 345 9.07 -0.62 17.64
CA LYS A 345 8.54 -1.91 17.18
C LYS A 345 9.60 -2.60 16.34
N THR A 346 10.00 -3.80 16.75
CA THR A 346 11.00 -4.61 16.03
C THR A 346 10.32 -5.68 15.18
N PHE A 347 10.72 -5.78 13.92
CA PHE A 347 10.26 -6.76 12.94
C PHE A 347 11.42 -7.70 12.59
N TYR A 348 11.13 -8.99 12.61
CA TYR A 348 12.04 -10.05 12.25
C TYR A 348 11.46 -10.84 11.09
N ASN A 349 12.32 -11.24 10.15
CA ASN A 349 11.98 -12.36 9.29
C ASN A 349 12.25 -13.64 10.10
N PHE A 350 11.36 -14.64 9.98
CA PHE A 350 11.49 -15.88 10.71
C PHE A 350 11.73 -17.04 9.76
N LYS A 351 12.71 -17.88 10.09
CA LYS A 351 12.79 -19.25 9.59
C LYS A 351 12.12 -20.17 10.60
N LYS A 352 11.28 -21.08 10.13
CA LYS A 352 10.55 -22.06 10.95
C LYS A 352 10.75 -23.44 10.34
N ASP A 353 11.60 -24.23 10.95
CA ASP A 353 11.85 -25.60 10.49
C ASP A 353 10.53 -26.40 10.51
N SER A 354 10.24 -27.11 9.41
CA SER A 354 9.00 -27.90 9.23
C SER A 354 7.70 -27.11 9.15
N ALA A 355 7.72 -25.77 9.09
CA ALA A 355 6.54 -24.99 8.73
C ALA A 355 6.24 -25.12 7.24
N LEU A 356 4.97 -24.92 6.87
CA LEU A 356 4.63 -24.74 5.47
C LEU A 356 5.11 -23.36 5.01
N LYS A 357 5.86 -23.33 3.91
CA LYS A 357 6.32 -22.11 3.27
C LYS A 357 5.16 -21.42 2.57
N LEU A 358 4.84 -20.23 3.03
CA LEU A 358 3.76 -19.40 2.56
C LEU A 358 4.32 -18.26 1.70
N ALA A 359 3.70 -18.04 0.53
CA ALA A 359 3.84 -16.79 -0.21
C ALA A 359 2.60 -15.90 -0.05
N ILE A 360 2.82 -14.59 0.06
CA ILE A 360 1.77 -13.59 -0.18
C ILE A 360 2.02 -13.01 -1.56
N ILE A 361 1.03 -13.08 -2.44
CA ILE A 361 1.09 -12.50 -3.78
C ILE A 361 0.16 -11.31 -3.83
N LYS A 362 0.72 -10.12 -4.07
CA LYS A 362 -0.02 -8.88 -4.26
C LYS A 362 -0.09 -8.56 -5.75
N VAL A 363 -1.30 -8.62 -6.29
CA VAL A 363 -1.59 -8.18 -7.65
C VAL A 363 -1.93 -6.69 -7.57
N VAL A 364 -1.03 -5.84 -8.06
CA VAL A 364 -1.10 -4.38 -7.93
C VAL A 364 -1.24 -3.73 -9.29
N SER A 365 -1.63 -2.46 -9.33
CA SER A 365 -1.74 -1.72 -10.59
C SER A 365 -0.37 -1.52 -11.25
N GLY A 366 -0.27 -1.85 -12.54
CA GLY A 366 0.86 -1.55 -13.42
C GLY A 366 0.36 -1.19 -14.83
N TYR A 367 -0.84 -0.61 -14.86
CA TYR A 367 -1.63 -0.37 -16.07
C TYR A 367 -1.14 0.87 -16.82
N GLY A 368 -0.60 1.85 -16.10
CA GLY A 368 -0.25 3.17 -16.61
C GLY A 368 -1.38 4.17 -16.43
N CYS A 369 -1.29 5.30 -17.15
CA CYS A 369 -2.13 6.48 -16.92
C CYS A 369 -2.05 6.88 -15.43
N MET A 370 -3.19 6.91 -14.73
CA MET A 370 -3.24 7.30 -13.33
C MET A 370 -2.95 6.15 -12.34
N TYR A 371 -2.74 4.92 -12.83
CA TYR A 371 -2.61 3.72 -12.01
C TYR A 371 -1.29 3.01 -12.23
N ASP A 372 -0.43 3.05 -11.23
CA ASP A 372 0.88 2.41 -11.28
C ASP A 372 1.32 1.99 -9.86
N THR A 373 2.43 1.27 -9.77
CA THR A 373 3.03 0.93 -8.47
C THR A 373 4.52 1.10 -8.55
N PHE A 374 5.06 1.84 -7.60
CA PHE A 374 6.50 2.03 -7.43
C PHE A 374 6.98 1.16 -6.26
N LEU A 375 8.15 0.56 -6.44
CA LEU A 375 8.75 -0.36 -5.50
C LEU A 375 10.10 0.16 -5.02
N LYS A 376 10.35 0.02 -3.72
CA LYS A 376 11.64 0.27 -3.07
C LYS A 376 12.21 1.67 -3.30
N ALA A 377 11.47 2.68 -2.84
CA ALA A 377 11.99 4.04 -2.75
C ALA A 377 13.16 4.16 -1.77
N THR A 378 13.80 5.32 -1.77
CA THR A 378 14.87 5.65 -0.82
C THR A 378 14.33 5.75 0.61
N GLU A 379 13.18 6.40 0.77
CA GLU A 379 12.49 6.57 2.06
C GLU A 379 11.19 5.74 2.08
N PRO A 380 10.69 5.33 3.26
CA PRO A 380 9.43 4.59 3.37
C PRO A 380 8.27 5.32 2.68
N CYS A 381 7.46 4.59 1.90
CA CYS A 381 6.28 5.12 1.20
C CYS A 381 6.59 6.26 0.19
N GLY A 382 7.84 6.45 -0.20
CA GLY A 382 8.26 7.43 -1.21
C GLY A 382 8.14 6.92 -2.65
N ILE A 383 8.52 7.77 -3.60
CA ILE A 383 8.63 7.47 -5.04
C ILE A 383 10.05 7.76 -5.58
N ILE A 384 10.82 8.62 -4.91
CA ILE A 384 12.18 8.98 -5.30
C ILE A 384 13.13 7.79 -5.07
N GLY A 385 13.84 7.40 -6.13
CA GLY A 385 14.69 6.21 -6.15
C GLY A 385 13.94 4.89 -6.32
N ALA A 386 12.61 4.91 -6.37
CA ALA A 386 11.80 3.72 -6.57
C ALA A 386 11.80 3.26 -8.03
N THR A 387 11.60 1.96 -8.23
CA THR A 387 11.41 1.36 -9.55
C THR A 387 9.92 1.24 -9.85
N ASN A 388 9.50 1.76 -10.99
CA ASN A 388 8.12 1.60 -11.47
C ASN A 388 7.93 0.16 -12.00
N ILE A 389 6.88 -0.54 -11.55
CA ILE A 389 6.64 -1.93 -11.93
C ILE A 389 6.40 -2.14 -13.43
N ARG A 390 5.83 -1.15 -14.11
CA ARG A 390 5.61 -1.16 -15.56
C ARG A 390 6.92 -1.05 -16.34
N GLN A 391 7.95 -0.42 -15.79
CA GLN A 391 9.29 -0.42 -16.40
C GLN A 391 9.96 -1.81 -16.33
N MET A 392 9.47 -2.68 -15.45
CA MET A 392 9.84 -4.10 -15.39
C MET A 392 8.85 -4.98 -16.17
N ASP A 393 8.10 -4.38 -17.09
CA ASP A 393 7.04 -5.03 -17.86
C ASP A 393 6.05 -5.81 -16.98
N ASN A 394 5.74 -5.29 -15.78
CA ASN A 394 4.81 -5.92 -14.84
C ASN A 394 5.22 -7.32 -14.33
N MET A 395 6.51 -7.68 -14.44
CA MET A 395 7.04 -8.95 -13.92
C MET A 395 6.86 -9.06 -12.39
N PRO A 396 6.71 -10.29 -11.85
CA PRO A 396 6.71 -10.49 -10.41
C PRO A 396 8.03 -10.05 -9.78
N PHE A 397 7.94 -9.25 -8.72
CA PHE A 397 9.06 -8.76 -7.93
C PHE A 397 9.00 -9.33 -6.51
N LEU A 398 10.11 -9.87 -6.02
CA LEU A 398 10.20 -10.47 -4.69
C LEU A 398 10.60 -9.42 -3.65
N LEU A 399 9.82 -9.34 -2.56
CA LEU A 399 10.07 -8.56 -1.37
C LEU A 399 10.12 -9.48 -0.14
N THR A 400 10.92 -9.07 0.84
CA THR A 400 10.85 -9.59 2.20
C THR A 400 9.63 -9.02 2.93
N ALA A 401 9.19 -9.72 3.98
CA ALA A 401 8.12 -9.23 4.85
C ALA A 401 8.49 -7.86 5.46
N ASN A 402 9.74 -7.70 5.91
CA ASN A 402 10.20 -6.45 6.49
C ASN A 402 10.22 -5.30 5.47
N GLU A 403 10.60 -5.52 4.21
CA GLU A 403 10.54 -4.47 3.18
C GLU A 403 9.12 -3.93 3.01
N VAL A 404 8.12 -4.81 3.00
CA VAL A 404 6.71 -4.39 2.95
C VAL A 404 6.34 -3.56 4.19
N MET A 405 6.70 -4.05 5.38
CA MET A 405 6.46 -3.35 6.65
C MET A 405 7.25 -2.04 6.83
N ASP A 406 8.23 -1.77 5.95
CA ASP A 406 9.03 -0.55 5.88
C ASP A 406 8.65 0.32 4.67
N GLY A 407 7.49 0.08 4.06
CA GLY A 407 6.92 0.98 3.05
C GLY A 407 7.50 0.81 1.65
N ALA A 408 7.95 -0.39 1.28
CA ALA A 408 8.51 -0.66 -0.04
C ALA A 408 7.49 -0.60 -1.19
N ILE A 409 6.18 -0.57 -0.92
CA ILE A 409 5.13 -0.53 -1.94
C ILE A 409 4.47 0.84 -1.93
N LYS A 410 4.63 1.59 -3.03
CA LYS A 410 4.01 2.90 -3.26
C LYS A 410 2.96 2.79 -4.38
N PRO A 411 1.67 2.64 -4.03
CA PRO A 411 0.59 2.63 -4.99
C PRO A 411 0.32 4.05 -5.52
N LEU A 412 0.15 4.17 -6.83
CA LEU A 412 -0.42 5.34 -7.51
C LEU A 412 -1.81 4.92 -7.97
N GLN A 413 -2.85 5.45 -7.32
CA GLN A 413 -4.23 5.02 -7.51
C GLN A 413 -5.23 6.15 -7.30
#